data_AF-A0A2A4U7F6-F1
#
_entry.id   AF-A0A2A4U7F6-F1
#
_cell.length_a   1.000
_cell.length_b   1.000
_cell.length_c   1.000
_cell.angle_alpha   90.00
_cell.angle_beta   90.00
_cell.angle_gamma   90.00
#
_symmetry.space_group_name_H-M   'P 1'
#
loop_
_entity.id
_entity.type
_entity.pdbx_description
1 polymer ?
#
loop_
_entity_poly.entity_id
_entity_poly.type
_entity_poly.pdbx_seq_one_letter_code
_entity_poly.pdbx_strand_id
1 'polypeptide(L)'
;MNCVGALVEHAKQQTASAILLNSYLPHFLSQIGKDLGFKLIHISTDCVFSGKDGGYTETSFRDGDDAYARSKALGEVINDKDLTIRTSIIGPELKQHGASLFDFFLKQKGNVKGYSKALWSGVTTLALAQALPEFMDKNICGLYHLTNGEPISKYNLLKLLHEHVNKSVSILESDIYVVDKSLKDTRALIRPIPNYNVMITDMVSFMRKNVNLYAHYQLGG
;
A
#
# COMPACT_ATOMS: atom_id res chain seq x y z
N MET A 1 -2.31 -3.09 16.18
CA MET A 1 -2.18 -2.64 14.78
C MET A 1 -3.57 -2.61 14.15
N ASN A 2 -3.94 -1.54 13.43
CA ASN A 2 -5.21 -1.43 12.71
C ASN A 2 -4.96 -1.40 11.20
N CYS A 3 -5.27 -2.53 10.54
CA CYS A 3 -5.26 -2.70 9.09
C CYS A 3 -6.67 -2.83 8.49
N VAL A 4 -7.72 -2.64 9.31
CA VAL A 4 -9.10 -2.71 8.85
C VAL A 4 -9.42 -1.46 8.04
N GLY A 5 -10.06 -1.65 6.89
CA GLY A 5 -10.55 -0.56 6.06
C GLY A 5 -11.41 -1.05 4.90
N ALA A 6 -12.41 -0.25 4.54
CA ALA A 6 -13.19 -0.43 3.32
C ALA A 6 -12.37 0.00 2.11
N LEU A 7 -12.28 -0.86 1.09
CA LEU A 7 -11.59 -0.57 -0.18
C LEU A 7 -12.41 0.39 -1.08
N VAL A 8 -11.78 0.84 -2.17
CA VAL A 8 -12.34 1.83 -3.11
C VAL A 8 -13.77 1.52 -3.54
N GLU A 9 -14.03 0.31 -4.04
CA GLU A 9 -15.38 -0.08 -4.52
C GLU A 9 -16.41 -0.12 -3.38
N HIS A 10 -16.03 -0.62 -2.21
CA HIS A 10 -16.93 -0.61 -1.03
C HIS A 10 -17.23 0.81 -0.57
N ALA A 11 -16.26 1.71 -0.59
CA ALA A 11 -16.47 3.10 -0.20
C ALA A 11 -17.41 3.86 -1.14
N LYS A 12 -17.40 3.52 -2.44
CA LYS A 12 -18.37 4.04 -3.42
C LYS A 12 -19.78 3.49 -3.19
N GLN A 13 -19.91 2.20 -2.91
CA GLN A 13 -21.21 1.53 -2.81
C GLN A 13 -21.87 1.68 -1.43
N GLN A 14 -21.06 1.75 -0.38
CA GLN A 14 -21.48 1.70 1.03
C GLN A 14 -20.75 2.78 1.84
N THR A 15 -20.93 4.05 1.44
CA THR A 15 -20.18 5.20 1.99
C THR A 15 -20.29 5.33 3.51
N ALA A 16 -21.46 5.10 4.10
CA ALA A 16 -21.64 5.17 5.55
C ALA A 16 -20.79 4.12 6.29
N SER A 17 -20.77 2.89 5.78
CA SER A 17 -19.91 1.82 6.30
C SER A 17 -18.43 2.17 6.13
N ALA A 18 -18.04 2.76 5.01
CA ALA A 18 -16.67 3.22 4.80
C ALA A 18 -16.27 4.35 5.75
N ILE A 19 -17.14 5.31 6.05
CA ILE A 19 -16.87 6.36 7.05
C ILE A 19 -16.66 5.73 8.43
N LEU A 20 -17.49 4.76 8.81
CA LEU A 20 -17.34 4.06 10.09
C LEU A 20 -15.98 3.35 10.18
N LEU A 21 -15.61 2.58 9.16
CA LEU A 21 -14.41 1.75 9.16
C LEU A 21 -13.11 2.55 8.91
N ASN A 22 -13.14 3.45 7.95
CA ASN A 22 -11.95 4.19 7.51
C ASN A 22 -11.72 5.45 8.33
N SER A 23 -12.77 6.09 8.87
CA SER A 23 -12.65 7.38 9.56
C SER A 23 -12.85 7.26 11.07
N TYR A 24 -14.00 6.77 11.53
CA TYR A 24 -14.32 6.74 12.96
C TYR A 24 -13.47 5.73 13.74
N LEU A 25 -13.37 4.49 13.24
CA LEU A 25 -12.70 3.40 13.94
C LEU A 25 -11.24 3.71 14.34
N PRO A 26 -10.36 4.26 13.48
CA PRO A 26 -9.00 4.62 13.89
C PRO A 26 -8.94 5.59 15.06
N HIS A 27 -9.77 6.63 15.07
CA HIS A 27 -9.84 7.61 16.17
C HIS A 27 -10.38 6.97 17.45
N PHE A 28 -11.40 6.12 17.33
CA PHE A 28 -11.91 5.36 18.47
C PHE A 28 -10.84 4.46 19.08
N LEU A 29 -10.08 3.73 18.26
CA LEU A 29 -8.96 2.90 18.71
C LEU A 29 -7.84 3.72 19.37
N SER A 30 -7.54 4.91 18.83
CA SER A 30 -6.57 5.83 19.44
C SER A 30 -7.01 6.27 20.84
N GLN A 31 -8.30 6.62 20.98
CA GLN A 31 -8.89 7.08 22.24
C GLN A 31 -8.88 5.97 23.30
N ILE A 32 -9.43 4.78 23.00
CA ILE A 32 -9.41 3.68 23.98
C ILE A 32 -7.98 3.23 24.30
N GLY A 33 -7.04 3.41 23.36
CA GLY A 33 -5.63 3.13 23.60
C GLY A 33 -4.99 4.04 24.63
N LYS A 34 -5.51 5.27 24.81
CA LYS A 34 -5.10 6.14 25.93
C LYS A 34 -5.51 5.54 27.27
N ASP A 35 -6.75 5.04 27.35
CA ASP A 35 -7.34 4.52 28.59
C ASP A 35 -6.76 3.14 28.96
N LEU A 36 -6.45 2.31 27.96
CA LEU A 36 -5.96 0.94 28.13
C LEU A 36 -4.43 0.80 28.04
N GLY A 37 -3.71 1.89 27.81
CA GLY A 37 -2.24 1.90 27.80
C GLY A 37 -1.62 1.22 26.58
N PHE A 38 -2.25 1.30 25.40
CA PHE A 38 -1.67 0.79 24.15
C PHE A 38 -1.47 1.89 23.09
N LYS A 39 -0.45 1.65 22.26
CA LYS A 39 -0.14 2.45 21.08
C LYS A 39 -0.85 1.89 19.83
N LEU A 40 -1.51 2.77 19.08
CA LEU A 40 -2.09 2.43 17.80
C LEU A 40 -1.04 2.57 16.69
N ILE A 41 -0.89 1.53 15.87
CA ILE A 41 -0.26 1.62 14.54
C ILE A 41 -1.38 1.49 13.51
N HIS A 42 -1.69 2.55 12.77
CA HIS A 42 -2.74 2.61 11.76
C HIS A 42 -2.17 2.71 10.35
N ILE A 43 -2.72 1.93 9.41
CA ILE A 43 -2.31 1.98 8.01
C ILE A 43 -3.24 2.91 7.21
N SER A 44 -2.69 4.01 6.71
CA SER A 44 -3.30 4.92 5.74
C SER A 44 -2.86 4.58 4.31
N THR A 45 -3.19 5.43 3.34
CA THR A 45 -2.99 5.19 1.90
C THR A 45 -2.47 6.42 1.16
N ASP A 46 -1.70 6.20 0.10
CA ASP A 46 -1.38 7.23 -0.92
C ASP A 46 -2.62 7.80 -1.64
N CYS A 47 -3.76 7.10 -1.59
CA CYS A 47 -4.98 7.53 -2.25
C CYS A 47 -5.63 8.76 -1.60
N VAL A 48 -5.13 9.23 -0.45
CA VAL A 48 -5.49 10.55 0.09
C VAL A 48 -5.03 11.70 -0.81
N PHE A 49 -4.16 11.41 -1.79
CA PHE A 49 -3.72 12.35 -2.81
C PHE A 49 -4.39 12.09 -4.17
N SER A 50 -4.65 13.17 -4.89
CA SER A 50 -5.23 13.15 -6.25
C SER A 50 -4.26 12.51 -7.25
N GLY A 51 -2.96 12.71 -7.04
CA GLY A 51 -1.90 12.27 -7.93
C GLY A 51 -1.57 13.26 -9.05
N LYS A 52 -1.86 14.55 -8.86
CA LYS A 52 -1.53 15.62 -9.82
C LYS A 52 -0.07 16.07 -9.76
N ASP A 53 0.50 16.12 -8.56
CA ASP A 53 1.81 16.75 -8.34
C ASP A 53 2.94 15.73 -8.17
N GLY A 54 2.65 14.55 -7.61
CA GLY A 54 3.66 13.57 -7.23
C GLY A 54 4.57 14.05 -6.10
N GLY A 55 5.46 13.17 -5.65
CA GLY A 55 6.46 13.49 -4.63
C GLY A 55 5.89 14.02 -3.31
N TYR A 56 4.69 13.57 -2.93
CA TYR A 56 3.96 14.05 -1.76
C TYR A 56 4.71 13.76 -0.46
N THR A 57 4.90 14.79 0.35
CA THR A 57 5.46 14.71 1.70
C THR A 57 4.36 14.48 2.75
N GLU A 58 4.75 14.16 3.99
CA GLU A 58 3.82 13.98 5.11
C GLU A 58 2.94 15.22 5.35
N THR A 59 3.47 16.41 5.06
CA THR A 59 2.79 17.71 5.21
C THR A 59 1.99 18.15 3.99
N SER A 60 2.05 17.41 2.89
CA SER A 60 1.31 17.75 1.67
C SER A 60 -0.20 17.72 1.91
N PHE A 61 -0.92 18.64 1.27
CA PHE A 61 -2.37 18.70 1.38
C PHE A 61 -3.00 17.46 0.72
N ARG A 62 -3.93 16.83 1.45
CA ARG A 62 -4.64 15.61 1.01
C ARG A 62 -5.79 16.00 0.10
N ASP A 63 -5.52 16.07 -1.21
CA ASP A 63 -6.42 16.58 -2.24
C ASP A 63 -7.19 15.48 -3.01
N GLY A 64 -7.16 14.23 -2.53
CA GLY A 64 -7.97 13.14 -3.07
C GLY A 64 -9.47 13.36 -2.82
N ASP A 65 -10.28 13.30 -3.87
CA ASP A 65 -11.65 13.82 -3.84
C ASP A 65 -12.75 12.75 -3.75
N ASP A 66 -12.43 11.49 -4.02
CA ASP A 66 -13.42 10.42 -3.95
C ASP A 66 -13.78 10.01 -2.50
N ALA A 67 -14.89 9.28 -2.35
CA ALA A 67 -15.37 8.84 -1.04
C ALA A 67 -14.34 8.00 -0.26
N TYR A 68 -13.53 7.20 -0.96
CA TYR A 68 -12.48 6.40 -0.33
C TYR A 68 -11.36 7.30 0.19
N ALA A 69 -10.81 8.16 -0.67
CA ALA A 69 -9.75 9.11 -0.35
C ALA A 69 -10.12 9.99 0.85
N ARG A 70 -11.31 10.61 0.81
CA ARG A 70 -11.82 11.46 1.89
C ARG A 70 -12.01 10.67 3.18
N SER A 71 -12.59 9.46 3.13
CA SER A 71 -12.79 8.64 4.34
C SER A 71 -11.46 8.21 4.98
N LYS A 72 -10.45 7.85 4.18
CA LYS A 72 -9.12 7.48 4.66
C LYS A 72 -8.38 8.69 5.22
N ALA A 73 -8.44 9.84 4.57
CA ALA A 73 -7.84 11.07 5.06
C ALA A 73 -8.43 11.48 6.42
N LEU A 74 -9.75 11.38 6.60
CA LEU A 74 -10.41 11.67 7.86
C LEU A 74 -10.01 10.71 9.00
N GLY A 75 -9.60 9.49 8.69
CA GLY A 75 -9.17 8.49 9.68
C GLY A 75 -7.70 8.54 10.08
N GLU A 76 -6.90 9.43 9.49
CA GLU A 76 -5.50 9.55 9.88
C GLU A 76 -5.40 10.11 11.30
N VAL A 77 -4.80 9.32 12.19
CA VAL A 77 -4.53 9.69 13.58
C VAL A 77 -3.13 10.29 13.65
N ILE A 78 -3.05 11.60 13.88
CA ILE A 78 -1.78 12.33 13.95
C ILE A 78 -1.67 12.94 15.34
N ASN A 79 -0.88 12.31 16.20
CA ASN A 79 -0.60 12.74 17.57
C ASN A 79 0.80 12.27 18.01
N ASP A 80 1.14 12.51 19.27
CA ASP A 80 2.44 12.19 19.89
C ASP A 80 2.55 10.76 20.45
N LYS A 81 1.45 9.97 20.41
CA LYS A 81 1.38 8.61 20.94
C LYS A 81 1.39 7.55 19.84
N ASP A 82 0.50 7.71 18.89
CA ASP A 82 0.14 6.73 17.87
C ASP A 82 0.94 6.95 16.58
N LEU A 83 1.03 5.92 15.76
CA LEU A 83 1.68 5.94 14.47
C LEU A 83 0.65 5.74 13.36
N THR A 84 0.57 6.69 12.43
CA THR A 84 -0.12 6.48 11.15
C THR A 84 0.93 6.30 10.06
N ILE A 85 0.93 5.13 9.40
CA ILE A 85 1.80 4.84 8.27
C ILE A 85 1.00 5.10 6.99
N ARG A 86 1.35 6.13 6.22
CA ARG A 86 0.82 6.33 4.87
C ARG A 86 1.72 5.59 3.89
N THR A 87 1.15 4.66 3.16
CA THR A 87 1.88 3.87 2.17
C THR A 87 0.91 3.35 1.12
N SER A 88 1.45 2.67 0.14
CA SER A 88 0.69 1.91 -0.83
C SER A 88 1.32 0.54 -0.89
N ILE A 89 0.50 -0.51 -0.97
CA ILE A 89 1.01 -1.87 -0.85
C ILE A 89 0.71 -2.69 -2.08
N ILE A 90 1.67 -3.55 -2.43
CA ILE A 90 1.49 -4.62 -3.40
C ILE A 90 1.91 -5.94 -2.79
N GLY A 91 1.14 -6.99 -3.05
CA GLY A 91 1.52 -8.33 -2.63
C GLY A 91 0.37 -9.31 -2.71
N PRO A 92 0.63 -10.57 -2.32
CA PRO A 92 -0.37 -11.62 -2.41
C PRO A 92 -1.51 -11.40 -1.44
N GLU A 93 -2.70 -11.83 -1.85
CA GLU A 93 -3.87 -11.89 -1.00
C GLU A 93 -4.11 -13.33 -0.55
N LEU A 94 -4.71 -13.51 0.63
CA LEU A 94 -5.10 -14.84 1.11
C LEU A 94 -6.41 -15.32 0.44
N LYS A 95 -7.19 -14.39 -0.11
CA LYS A 95 -8.47 -14.67 -0.77
C LYS A 95 -8.21 -14.97 -2.25
N GLN A 96 -8.91 -15.97 -2.79
CA GLN A 96 -8.78 -16.35 -4.21
C GLN A 96 -9.23 -15.25 -5.18
N HIS A 97 -10.13 -14.37 -4.75
CA HIS A 97 -10.64 -13.24 -5.53
C HIS A 97 -10.22 -11.91 -4.91
N GLY A 98 -8.93 -11.60 -5.08
CA GLY A 98 -8.35 -10.33 -4.66
C GLY A 98 -8.71 -9.16 -5.57
N ALA A 99 -8.45 -7.95 -5.08
CA ALA A 99 -8.64 -6.69 -5.81
C ALA A 99 -7.32 -5.95 -6.05
N SER A 100 -6.20 -6.48 -5.56
CA SER A 100 -4.87 -5.87 -5.69
C SER A 100 -4.31 -5.97 -7.11
N LEU A 101 -3.34 -5.11 -7.41
CA LEU A 101 -2.59 -5.15 -8.67
C LEU A 101 -1.88 -6.49 -8.87
N PHE A 102 -1.36 -7.09 -7.80
CA PHE A 102 -0.68 -8.38 -7.85
C PHE A 102 -1.63 -9.50 -8.27
N ASP A 103 -2.80 -9.58 -7.61
CA ASP A 103 -3.84 -10.55 -7.93
C ASP A 103 -4.39 -10.36 -9.35
N PHE A 104 -4.67 -9.10 -9.72
CA PHE A 104 -5.06 -8.72 -11.08
C PHE A 104 -4.07 -9.23 -12.11
N PHE A 105 -2.77 -8.99 -11.91
CA PHE A 105 -1.70 -9.37 -12.85
C PHE A 105 -1.58 -10.88 -12.99
N LEU A 106 -1.57 -11.61 -11.86
CA LEU A 106 -1.47 -13.07 -11.87
C LEU A 106 -2.68 -13.78 -12.50
N LYS A 107 -3.81 -13.09 -12.66
CA LYS A 107 -4.99 -13.62 -13.36
C LYS A 107 -5.01 -13.34 -14.85
N GLN A 108 -4.17 -12.44 -15.35
CA GLN A 108 -4.16 -12.09 -16.77
C GLN A 108 -3.69 -13.26 -17.65
N LYS A 109 -4.16 -13.28 -18.90
CA LYS A 109 -3.73 -14.18 -19.97
C LYS A 109 -3.60 -13.38 -21.25
N GLY A 110 -2.62 -13.69 -22.09
CA GLY A 110 -2.38 -12.95 -23.33
C GLY A 110 -1.75 -11.59 -23.05
N ASN A 111 -2.47 -10.50 -23.36
CA ASN A 111 -1.95 -9.13 -23.29
C ASN A 111 -2.56 -8.37 -22.10
N VAL A 112 -1.72 -7.65 -21.35
CA VAL A 112 -2.14 -6.69 -20.32
C VAL A 112 -1.56 -5.32 -20.63
N LYS A 113 -2.34 -4.26 -20.36
CA LYS A 113 -1.82 -2.88 -20.45
C LYS A 113 -1.02 -2.54 -19.19
N GLY A 114 0.23 -2.14 -19.37
CA GLY A 114 1.04 -1.53 -18.32
C GLY A 114 1.10 -0.02 -18.51
N TYR A 115 0.65 0.74 -17.51
CA TYR A 115 0.59 2.20 -17.62
C TYR A 115 1.95 2.85 -17.32
N SER A 116 2.59 3.46 -18.33
CA SER A 116 3.93 4.04 -18.20
C SER A 116 3.96 5.41 -17.51
N LYS A 117 2.82 6.13 -17.51
CA LYS A 117 2.64 7.42 -16.84
C LYS A 117 1.86 7.35 -15.51
N ALA A 118 1.65 6.14 -14.98
CA ALA A 118 1.03 5.93 -13.69
C ALA A 118 2.11 5.59 -12.65
N LEU A 119 2.61 6.61 -11.96
CA LEU A 119 3.69 6.49 -11.00
C LEU A 119 3.18 6.12 -9.60
N TRP A 120 3.93 5.23 -8.95
CA TRP A 120 3.66 4.65 -7.65
C TRP A 120 4.97 4.58 -6.86
N SER A 121 4.92 4.74 -5.53
CA SER A 121 6.13 4.58 -4.70
C SER A 121 5.90 3.80 -3.41
N GLY A 122 4.96 2.86 -3.42
CA GLY A 122 4.67 2.04 -2.27
C GLY A 122 5.69 0.92 -2.02
N VAL A 123 5.32 -0.03 -1.18
CA VAL A 123 6.18 -1.15 -0.76
C VAL A 123 5.47 -2.49 -0.91
N THR A 124 6.20 -3.60 -0.82
CA THR A 124 5.54 -4.91 -0.75
C THR A 124 4.88 -5.12 0.61
N THR A 125 3.86 -5.98 0.68
CA THR A 125 3.25 -6.38 1.96
C THR A 125 4.29 -6.96 2.92
N LEU A 126 5.28 -7.69 2.40
CA LEU A 126 6.41 -8.20 3.17
C LEU A 126 7.32 -7.09 3.69
N ALA A 127 7.68 -6.12 2.85
CA ALA A 127 8.50 -4.98 3.27
C ALA A 127 7.81 -4.13 4.35
N LEU A 128 6.49 -3.90 4.22
CA LEU A 128 5.69 -3.28 5.29
C LEU A 128 5.80 -4.07 6.59
N ALA A 129 5.58 -5.38 6.56
CA ALA A 129 5.66 -6.22 7.75
C ALA A 129 7.06 -6.19 8.40
N GLN A 130 8.12 -6.21 7.58
CA GLN A 130 9.51 -6.15 8.04
C GLN A 130 9.92 -4.79 8.64
N ALA A 131 9.23 -3.70 8.28
CA ALA A 131 9.48 -2.37 8.83
C ALA A 131 8.84 -2.17 10.22
N LEU A 132 7.79 -2.92 10.55
CA LEU A 132 7.03 -2.74 11.80
C LEU A 132 7.87 -2.87 13.08
N PRO A 133 8.78 -3.87 13.24
CA PRO A 133 9.62 -3.95 14.42
C PRO A 133 10.40 -2.68 14.67
N GLU A 134 10.97 -2.08 13.63
CA GLU A 134 11.77 -0.86 13.78
C GLU A 134 10.94 0.37 14.17
N PHE A 135 9.70 0.48 13.66
CA PHE A 135 8.75 1.49 14.12
C PHE A 135 8.40 1.34 15.61
N MET A 136 8.29 0.10 16.09
CA MET A 136 8.00 -0.21 17.49
C MET A 136 9.22 0.06 18.38
N ASP A 137 10.40 -0.43 18.00
CA ASP A 137 11.65 -0.29 18.75
C ASP A 137 12.05 1.19 18.91
N LYS A 138 11.90 1.98 17.85
CA LYS A 138 12.19 3.43 17.88
C LYS A 138 11.04 4.27 18.43
N ASN A 139 9.94 3.64 18.83
CA ASN A 139 8.72 4.28 19.30
C ASN A 139 8.23 5.45 18.41
N ILE A 140 8.32 5.31 17.09
CA ILE A 140 7.95 6.39 16.15
C ILE A 140 6.44 6.69 16.24
N CYS A 141 6.06 7.95 16.39
CA CYS A 141 4.67 8.43 16.43
C CYS A 141 4.39 9.47 15.34
N GLY A 142 3.15 9.92 15.22
CA GLY A 142 2.68 10.85 14.19
C GLY A 142 2.45 10.17 12.83
N LEU A 143 2.46 10.97 11.77
CA LEU A 143 2.31 10.51 10.39
C LEU A 143 3.67 10.17 9.77
N TYR A 144 3.81 9.01 9.13
CA TYR A 144 5.05 8.56 8.49
C TYR A 144 4.76 8.01 7.08
N HIS A 145 5.52 8.43 6.07
CA HIS A 145 5.45 7.81 4.75
C HIS A 145 6.37 6.59 4.67
N LEU A 146 5.82 5.40 4.49
CA LEU A 146 6.64 4.21 4.23
C LEU A 146 6.78 4.03 2.71
N THR A 147 7.95 4.40 2.19
CA THR A 147 8.33 4.35 0.77
C THR A 147 9.84 4.16 0.66
N ASN A 148 10.33 3.67 -0.48
CA ASN A 148 11.76 3.69 -0.79
C ASN A 148 12.21 5.03 -1.41
N GLY A 149 11.29 5.98 -1.63
CA GLY A 149 11.58 7.31 -2.17
C GLY A 149 11.78 7.38 -3.68
N GLU A 150 11.75 6.25 -4.38
CA GLU A 150 11.95 6.17 -5.83
C GLU A 150 10.63 5.79 -6.52
N PRO A 151 10.02 6.66 -7.36
CA PRO A 151 8.82 6.31 -8.10
C PRO A 151 9.08 5.22 -9.16
N ILE A 152 8.13 4.30 -9.33
CA ILE A 152 8.09 3.31 -10.42
C ILE A 152 6.75 3.40 -11.14
N SER A 153 6.77 3.30 -12.48
CA SER A 153 5.53 3.23 -13.27
C SER A 153 4.86 1.87 -13.11
N LYS A 154 3.52 1.82 -13.23
CA LYS A 154 2.79 0.54 -13.26
C LYS A 154 3.30 -0.38 -14.38
N TYR A 155 3.70 0.17 -15.53
CA TYR A 155 4.35 -0.59 -16.60
C TYR A 155 5.62 -1.31 -16.11
N ASN A 156 6.55 -0.58 -15.51
CA ASN A 156 7.81 -1.14 -15.01
C ASN A 156 7.58 -2.10 -13.84
N LEU A 157 6.60 -1.81 -12.97
CA LEU A 157 6.24 -2.70 -11.87
C LEU A 157 5.67 -4.04 -12.38
N LEU A 158 4.82 -4.02 -13.41
CA LEU A 158 4.33 -5.26 -14.03
C LEU A 158 5.46 -6.05 -14.70
N LYS A 159 6.41 -5.38 -15.37
CA LYS A 159 7.58 -6.05 -15.95
C LYS A 159 8.41 -6.74 -14.88
N LEU A 160 8.64 -6.05 -13.77
CA LEU A 160 9.37 -6.62 -12.64
C LEU A 160 8.63 -7.83 -12.06
N LEU A 161 7.32 -7.74 -11.87
CA LEU A 161 6.52 -8.91 -11.44
C LEU A 161 6.63 -10.06 -12.43
N HIS A 162 6.52 -9.78 -13.73
CA HIS A 162 6.60 -10.77 -14.80
C HIS A 162 7.92 -11.57 -14.76
N GLU A 163 9.05 -10.89 -14.55
CA GLU A 163 10.38 -11.51 -14.42
C GLU A 163 10.45 -12.52 -13.26
N HIS A 164 9.72 -12.27 -12.17
CA HIS A 164 9.78 -13.10 -10.96
C HIS A 164 8.71 -14.21 -10.90
N VAL A 165 7.57 -14.07 -11.59
CA VAL A 165 6.41 -14.99 -11.49
C VAL A 165 6.25 -15.95 -12.67
N ASN A 166 7.23 -16.05 -13.57
CA ASN A 166 7.33 -16.97 -14.71
C ASN A 166 5.99 -17.24 -15.43
N LYS A 167 5.35 -16.16 -15.88
CA LYS A 167 4.00 -16.20 -16.47
C LYS A 167 4.06 -15.76 -17.93
N SER A 168 3.45 -16.51 -18.84
CA SER A 168 3.37 -16.14 -20.26
C SER A 168 2.32 -15.03 -20.50
N VAL A 169 2.64 -13.79 -20.15
CA VAL A 169 1.82 -12.59 -20.40
C VAL A 169 2.65 -11.51 -21.08
N SER A 170 2.14 -10.93 -22.16
CA SER A 170 2.75 -9.77 -22.80
C SER A 170 2.25 -8.49 -22.16
N ILE A 171 3.17 -7.61 -21.74
CA ILE A 171 2.85 -6.32 -21.14
C ILE A 171 2.99 -5.24 -22.22
N LEU A 172 1.86 -4.72 -22.67
CA LEU A 172 1.80 -3.66 -23.67
C LEU A 172 1.87 -2.31 -22.96
N GLU A 173 2.83 -1.48 -23.34
CA GLU A 173 2.96 -0.13 -22.81
C GLU A 173 1.73 0.70 -23.18
N SER A 174 1.26 1.53 -22.25
CA SER A 174 0.15 2.45 -22.47
C SER A 174 0.34 3.72 -21.67
N ASP A 175 0.13 4.87 -22.29
CA ASP A 175 0.28 6.18 -21.66
C ASP A 175 -1.07 6.89 -21.44
N ILE A 176 -2.18 6.18 -21.69
CA ILE A 176 -3.57 6.69 -21.62
C ILE A 176 -4.03 7.07 -20.21
N TYR A 177 -3.31 6.62 -19.19
CA TYR A 177 -3.63 6.89 -17.79
C TYR A 177 -2.42 7.52 -17.11
N VAL A 178 -2.57 8.79 -16.75
CA VAL A 178 -1.54 9.64 -16.15
C VAL A 178 -1.94 9.93 -14.71
N VAL A 179 -1.08 9.55 -13.77
CA VAL A 179 -1.22 9.87 -12.36
C VAL A 179 0.13 9.72 -11.68
N ASP A 180 0.46 10.60 -10.75
CA ASP A 180 1.64 10.47 -9.91
C ASP A 180 1.26 10.52 -8.43
N LYS A 181 1.11 9.34 -7.82
CA LYS A 181 0.85 9.20 -6.38
C LYS A 181 2.13 8.90 -5.58
N SER A 182 3.29 9.24 -6.12
CA SER A 182 4.54 9.00 -5.40
C SER A 182 4.60 9.81 -4.11
N LEU A 183 5.07 9.13 -3.06
CA LEU A 183 5.36 9.64 -1.74
C LEU A 183 6.85 9.91 -1.58
N LYS A 184 7.19 10.90 -0.76
CA LYS A 184 8.52 11.12 -0.18
C LYS A 184 8.44 10.96 1.33
N ASP A 185 9.37 10.20 1.88
CA ASP A 185 9.62 10.13 3.32
C ASP A 185 10.55 11.29 3.70
N THR A 186 9.99 12.30 4.37
CA THR A 186 10.80 13.44 4.86
C THR A 186 11.32 13.22 6.29
N ARG A 187 10.89 12.14 6.94
CA ARG A 187 11.24 11.84 8.33
C ARG A 187 12.49 10.99 8.42
N ALA A 188 12.66 10.02 7.53
CA ALA A 188 13.84 9.16 7.41
C ALA A 188 14.32 8.58 8.76
N LEU A 189 13.37 8.12 9.60
CA LEU A 189 13.66 7.67 10.96
C LEU A 189 13.95 6.17 11.05
N ILE A 190 13.64 5.40 10.01
CA ILE A 190 13.95 3.96 9.92
C ILE A 190 15.01 3.70 8.87
N ARG A 191 15.53 2.47 8.82
CA ARG A 191 16.45 2.04 7.77
C ARG A 191 15.84 2.28 6.38
N PRO A 192 16.68 2.57 5.36
CA PRO A 192 16.20 2.71 3.99
C PRO A 192 15.43 1.47 3.53
N ILE A 193 14.30 1.69 2.88
CA ILE A 193 13.54 0.60 2.28
C ILE A 193 14.27 0.12 1.03
N PRO A 194 14.40 -1.21 0.81
CA PRO A 194 15.07 -1.74 -0.37
C PRO A 194 14.45 -1.26 -1.69
N ASN A 195 15.22 -1.35 -2.77
CA ASN A 195 14.69 -1.10 -4.12
C ASN A 195 13.62 -2.15 -4.50
N TYR A 196 12.85 -1.86 -5.55
CA TYR A 196 11.75 -2.72 -5.98
C TYR A 196 12.18 -4.14 -6.32
N ASN A 197 13.35 -4.33 -6.96
CA ASN A 197 13.79 -5.67 -7.32
C ASN A 197 14.00 -6.54 -6.08
N VAL A 198 14.63 -6.00 -5.03
CA VAL A 198 14.79 -6.71 -3.76
C VAL A 198 13.43 -6.97 -3.10
N MET A 199 12.58 -5.95 -2.99
CA MET A 199 11.25 -6.10 -2.38
C MET A 199 10.39 -7.18 -3.07
N ILE A 200 10.38 -7.21 -4.40
CA ILE A 200 9.62 -8.21 -5.18
C ILE A 200 10.26 -9.59 -5.06
N THR A 201 11.59 -9.69 -5.16
CA THR A 201 12.31 -10.97 -5.01
C THR A 201 12.00 -11.60 -3.64
N ASP A 202 12.17 -10.84 -2.56
CA ASP A 202 11.94 -11.31 -1.20
C ASP A 202 10.49 -11.75 -1.00
N MET A 203 9.53 -10.98 -1.53
CA MET A 203 8.12 -11.32 -1.45
C MET A 203 7.81 -12.63 -2.18
N VAL A 204 8.30 -12.81 -3.41
CA VAL A 204 8.06 -14.03 -4.19
C VAL A 204 8.78 -15.24 -3.56
N SER A 205 10.00 -15.07 -3.07
CA SER A 205 10.73 -16.10 -2.32
C SER A 205 9.99 -16.50 -1.04
N PHE A 206 9.43 -15.53 -0.30
CA PHE A 206 8.58 -15.82 0.86
C PHE A 206 7.33 -16.62 0.46
N MET A 207 6.70 -16.27 -0.66
CA MET A 207 5.54 -17.02 -1.16
C MET A 207 5.89 -18.46 -1.52
N ARG A 208 6.98 -18.70 -2.25
CA ARG A 208 7.44 -20.05 -2.62
C ARG A 208 7.75 -20.92 -1.39
N LYS A 209 8.37 -20.33 -0.36
CA LYS A 209 8.64 -21.01 0.93
C LYS A 209 7.37 -21.35 1.71
N ASN A 210 6.27 -20.62 1.47
CA ASN A 210 5.01 -20.75 2.18
C ASN A 210 3.86 -21.15 1.23
N VAL A 211 4.11 -22.13 0.35
CA VAL A 211 3.20 -22.53 -0.73
C VAL A 211 1.76 -22.80 -0.26
N ASN A 212 1.58 -23.36 0.94
CA ASN A 212 0.26 -23.66 1.50
C ASN A 212 -0.62 -22.41 1.68
N LEU A 213 -0.01 -21.25 1.99
CA LEU A 213 -0.74 -19.98 2.14
C LEU A 213 -1.15 -19.38 0.78
N TYR A 214 -0.44 -19.73 -0.28
CA TYR A 214 -0.52 -19.09 -1.60
C TYR A 214 -0.82 -20.08 -2.73
N ALA A 215 -1.36 -21.26 -2.40
CA ALA A 215 -1.54 -22.36 -3.35
C ALA A 215 -2.39 -21.98 -4.58
N HIS A 216 -3.31 -21.04 -4.41
CA HIS A 216 -4.17 -20.53 -5.49
C HIS A 216 -3.41 -19.70 -6.54
N TYR A 217 -2.20 -19.21 -6.24
CA TYR A 217 -1.37 -18.51 -7.21
C TYR A 217 -0.51 -19.43 -8.07
N GLN A 218 -0.37 -20.71 -7.70
CA GLN A 218 0.39 -21.71 -8.46
C GLN A 218 1.78 -21.23 -8.88
N LEU A 219 2.46 -20.49 -8.00
CA LEU A 219 3.84 -20.06 -8.22
C LEU A 219 4.72 -21.31 -8.19
N GLY A 220 5.03 -21.87 -9.36
CA GLY A 220 5.94 -23.00 -9.49
C GLY A 220 7.28 -22.74 -8.80
N GLY A 221 7.90 -23.83 -8.33
CA GLY A 221 9.27 -23.85 -7.82
C GLY A 221 10.29 -23.60 -8.93
#